data_AF-A0A5N5UUS5-F1
#
_entry.id   AF-A0A5N5UUS5-F1
#
_cell.length_a   1.000
_cell.length_b   1.000
_cell.length_c   1.000
_cell.angle_alpha   90.00
_cell.angle_beta   90.00
_cell.angle_gamma   90.00
#
_symmetry.space_group_name_H-M   'P 1'
#
loop_
_entity.id
_entity.type
_entity.pdbx_description
1 polymer ?
#
loop_
_entity_poly.entity_id
_entity_poly.type
_entity_poly.pdbx_seq_one_letter_code
_entity_poly.pdbx_strand_id
1 'polypeptide(L)' 'MDIQQDMGPTNDPPATPVDATPVDATKATDQQRDLQELLDHQHEDPEAPGLHQDRHAVADEY' A
#
# COMPACT_ATOMS: atom_id res chain seq x y z
N MET A 1 44.90 -19.63 20.39
CA MET A 1 43.96 -20.04 19.32
C MET A 1 42.62 -19.58 19.84
N ASP A 2 42.34 -18.31 19.62
CA ASP A 2 41.25 -17.59 20.26
C ASP A 2 40.30 -17.22 19.14
N ILE A 3 39.29 -18.06 18.96
CA ILE A 3 38.22 -17.84 18.01
C ILE A 3 37.42 -16.62 18.47
N GLN A 4 37.72 -15.47 17.87
CA GLN A 4 36.90 -14.28 17.97
C GLN A 4 35.53 -14.63 17.38
N GLN A 5 34.55 -14.88 18.26
CA GLN A 5 33.16 -15.07 17.87
C GLN A 5 32.68 -13.74 17.24
N ASP A 6 32.48 -13.76 15.93
CA ASP A 6 31.87 -12.66 15.19
C ASP A 6 30.40 -12.58 15.60
N MET A 7 30.10 -11.68 16.53
CA MET A 7 28.72 -11.28 16.85
C MET A 7 28.20 -10.45 15.68
N GLY A 8 27.72 -11.13 14.64
CA GLY A 8 26.96 -10.50 13.56
C GLY A 8 25.79 -9.69 14.13
N PRO A 9 25.34 -8.65 13.41
CA PRO A 9 24.27 -7.79 13.90
C PRO A 9 23.02 -8.64 14.19
N THR A 10 22.52 -8.56 15.42
CA THR A 10 21.28 -9.22 15.80
C THR A 10 20.14 -8.59 15.00
N ASN A 11 19.39 -9.43 14.28
CA ASN A 11 18.22 -9.01 13.49
C ASN A 11 16.99 -8.76 14.38
N ASP A 12 17.23 -8.35 15.63
CA ASP A 12 16.19 -8.12 16.61
C ASP A 12 15.55 -6.77 16.29
N PRO A 13 14.21 -6.72 16.14
CA PRO A 13 13.53 -5.46 15.96
C PRO A 13 13.82 -4.56 17.17
N PRO A 14 13.96 -3.24 16.98
CA PRO A 14 14.19 -2.33 18.09
C PRO A 14 13.07 -2.52 19.13
N ALA A 15 13.47 -2.69 20.39
CA ALA A 15 12.52 -2.78 21.50
C ALA A 15 11.73 -1.47 21.55
N THR A 16 10.51 -1.49 21.03
CA THR A 16 9.57 -0.40 21.19
C THR A 16 9.31 -0.18 22.68
N PRO A 17 9.21 1.07 23.16
CA PRO A 17 8.97 1.34 24.58
C PRO A 17 7.71 0.61 25.06
N VAL A 18 7.79 0.07 26.28
CA VAL A 18 6.86 -0.88 26.91
C VAL A 18 5.40 -0.41 27.02
N ASP A 19 5.12 0.88 26.78
CA ASP A 19 3.76 1.46 26.72
C ASP A 19 3.14 1.48 25.30
N ALA A 20 3.88 1.06 24.28
CA ALA A 20 3.36 0.97 22.91
C ALA A 20 2.60 -0.34 22.73
N THR A 21 1.35 -0.39 23.20
CA THR A 21 0.43 -1.44 22.74
C THR A 21 0.42 -1.41 21.21
N PRO A 22 0.76 -2.52 20.52
CA PRO A 22 0.78 -2.54 19.07
C PRO A 22 -0.60 -2.14 18.54
N VAL A 23 -0.62 -1.19 17.60
CA VAL A 23 -1.86 -0.85 16.89
C VAL A 23 -2.30 -2.06 16.06
N ASP A 24 -3.61 -2.31 16.03
CA ASP A 24 -4.19 -3.40 15.24
C ASP A 24 -4.04 -3.10 13.74
N ALA A 25 -3.03 -3.71 13.11
CA ALA A 25 -2.73 -3.55 11.69
C ALA A 25 -3.77 -4.21 10.76
N THR A 26 -4.79 -4.92 11.29
CA THR A 26 -5.92 -5.41 10.49
C THR A 26 -6.95 -4.32 10.19
N LYS A 27 -6.83 -3.15 10.83
CA LYS A 27 -7.68 -1.99 10.62
C LYS A 27 -7.02 -0.99 9.68
N ALA A 28 -7.78 -0.51 8.72
CA ALA A 28 -7.36 0.61 7.88
C ALA A 28 -7.30 1.91 8.69
N THR A 29 -6.25 2.70 8.45
CA THR A 29 -6.16 4.06 8.98
C THR A 29 -7.23 4.96 8.36
N ASP A 30 -7.52 6.10 9.00
CA ASP A 30 -8.53 7.04 8.52
C ASP A 30 -8.21 7.51 7.09
N GLN A 31 -6.96 7.89 6.84
CA GLN A 31 -6.48 8.27 5.51
C GLN A 31 -6.65 7.15 4.46
N GLN A 32 -6.44 5.89 4.86
CA GLN A 32 -6.64 4.75 3.95
C GLN A 32 -8.11 4.55 3.60
N ARG A 33 -9.02 4.79 4.56
CA ARG A 33 -10.46 4.69 4.31
C ARG A 33 -10.94 5.82 3.38
N ASP A 34 -10.50 7.04 3.61
CA ASP A 34 -10.86 8.19 2.77
C ASP A 34 -10.35 8.01 1.32
N LEU A 35 -9.14 7.45 1.17
CA LEU A 35 -8.60 7.13 -0.15
C LEU A 35 -9.41 6.03 -0.84
N GLN A 36 -9.82 5.00 -0.09
CA GLN A 36 -10.62 3.91 -0.66
C GLN A 36 -11.99 4.41 -1.13
N GLU A 37 -12.65 5.25 -0.34
CA GLU A 37 -13.94 5.86 -0.72
C GLU A 37 -13.80 6.67 -2.02
N LEU A 38 -12.75 7.48 -2.14
CA LEU A 38 -12.48 8.22 -3.38
C LEU A 38 -12.29 7.30 -4.60
N LEU A 39 -11.64 6.15 -4.42
CA LEU A 39 -11.39 5.20 -5.51
C LEU A 39 -12.65 4.41 -5.90
N ASP A 40 -13.49 4.04 -4.93
CA ASP A 40 -14.71 3.29 -5.18
C ASP A 40 -15.71 4.10 -6.04
N HIS A 41 -15.74 5.42 -5.87
CA HIS A 41 -16.57 6.33 -6.66
C HIS A 41 -15.93 6.79 -7.99
N GLN A 42 -14.69 6.39 -8.30
CA GLN A 42 -13.96 6.85 -9.49
C GLN A 42 -14.65 6.49 -10.82
N HIS A 43 -15.44 5.42 -10.83
CA HIS A 43 -16.16 4.94 -12.03
C HIS A 43 -17.64 5.36 -12.06
N GLU A 44 -18.10 6.11 -11.06
CA GLU A 44 -19.46 6.63 -11.00
C GLU A 44 -19.63 7.94 -11.74
N ASP A 45 -18.55 8.56 -12.22
CA ASP A 45 -18.61 9.72 -13.09
C ASP A 45 -19.05 9.27 -14.49
N PRO A 46 -20.30 9.55 -14.93
CA PRO A 46 -20.77 9.16 -16.26
C PRO A 46 -20.01 9.87 -17.39
N GLU A 47 -19.29 10.96 -17.09
CA GLU A 47 -18.44 11.71 -18.02
C GLU A 47 -16.96 11.32 -17.88
N ALA A 48 -16.62 10.26 -17.13
CA ALA A 48 -15.24 9.85 -16.91
C ALA A 48 -14.50 9.63 -18.24
N PRO A 49 -13.28 10.19 -18.38
CA PRO A 49 -12.48 10.03 -19.59
C PRO A 49 -12.14 8.55 -19.80
N GLY A 50 -12.78 7.93 -20.78
CA GLY A 50 -12.66 6.49 -21.04
C GLY A 50 -14.00 5.78 -21.24
N LEU A 51 -15.09 6.29 -20.67
CA LEU A 51 -16.42 5.66 -20.79
C LEU A 51 -16.96 5.61 -22.22
N HIS A 52 -16.57 6.58 -23.05
CA HIS A 52 -16.95 6.65 -24.46
C HIS A 52 -15.88 6.08 -25.41
N GLN A 53 -14.78 5.54 -24.88
CA GLN A 53 -13.71 4.97 -25.70
C GLN A 53 -14.09 3.54 -26.08
N ASP A 54 -14.56 3.36 -27.31
CA ASP A 54 -14.74 2.03 -27.89
C ASP A 54 -13.37 1.46 -28.28
N ARG A 55 -13.11 0.19 -27.97
CA ARG A 55 -11.93 -0.56 -28.46
C ARG A 55 -11.80 -0.56 -29.99
N HIS A 56 -12.89 -0.28 -30.70
CA HIS A 56 -12.94 -0.10 -32.15
C HIS A 56 -12.64 1.33 -32.62
N ALA A 57 -12.56 2.30 -31.70
CA ALA A 57 -12.19 3.68 -31.97
C ALA A 57 -10.67 3.94 -31.84
N VAL A 58 -9.92 2.97 -31.32
CA VAL A 58 -8.46 2.99 -31.34
C VAL A 58 -8.01 2.58 -32.73
N ALA A 59 -7.23 3.42 -33.40
CA ALA A 59 -6.63 3.07 -34.68
C ALA A 59 -5.75 1.84 -34.48
N ASP A 60 -5.94 0.80 -35.30
CA ASP A 60 -5.04 -0.35 -35.31
C ASP A 60 -3.62 0.16 -35.57
N GLU A 61 -2.73 -0.08 -34.61
CA GLU A 61 -1.31 0.24 -34.74
C GLU A 61 -0.74 -0.62 -35.89
N TYR A 62 -0.29 0.05 -36.95
CA TYR A 62 0.31 -0.57 -38.14
C TYR A 62 1.77 -0.98 -37.93
#